data_AF-I6NQY7-F1
#
_entry.id   AF-I6NQY7-F1
#
_cell.length_a   1.000
_cell.length_b   1.000
_cell.length_c   1.000
_cell.angle_alpha   90.00
_cell.angle_beta   90.00
_cell.angle_gamma   90.00
#
_symmetry.space_group_name_H-M   'P 1'
#
loop_
_entity.id
_entity.type
_entity.pdbx_description
1 polymer ?
#
loop_
_entity_poly.entity_id
_entity_poly.type
_entity_poly.pdbx_seq_one_letter_code
_entity_poly.pdbx_strand_id
1 'polypeptide(L)'
;MSSMTLFILLVAIIAILFLFINLVFAPHNPYQEKYSIFECGFHSFLGQNRTQFGVKFFIFALVYLLLDLEILLIFPFAVSEYVNNIYGLIITLGFITIITVGFVYELGKSALKIDSRQMITMTNFNPSSTIEYLGKL
;
A
#
# COMPACT_ATOMS: atom_id res chain seq x y z
N MET A 1 31.86 21.69 8.23
CA MET A 1 30.89 20.64 7.88
C MET A 1 30.46 19.97 9.18
N SER A 2 29.18 20.02 9.55
CA SER A 2 28.71 19.33 10.76
C SER A 2 28.74 17.81 10.53
N SER A 3 28.99 17.02 11.58
CA SER A 3 29.04 15.54 11.46
C SER A 3 27.81 14.95 10.77
N MET A 4 26.62 15.54 11.00
CA MET A 4 25.36 15.13 10.36
C MET A 4 25.35 15.36 8.84
N THR A 5 25.85 16.51 8.37
CA THR A 5 25.94 16.78 6.93
C THR A 5 26.91 15.83 6.23
N LEU A 6 27.99 15.44 6.92
CA LEU A 6 28.97 14.49 6.40
C LEU A 6 28.36 13.09 6.27
N PHE A 7 27.60 12.63 7.28
CA PHE A 7 26.96 11.31 7.26
C PHE A 7 25.96 11.17 6.10
N ILE A 8 25.07 12.15 5.91
CA ILE A 8 24.07 12.14 4.83
C ILE A 8 24.76 12.06 3.45
N LEU A 9 25.82 12.86 3.28
CA LEU A 9 26.57 12.91 2.03
C LEU A 9 27.33 11.60 1.78
N LEU A 10 27.93 11.01 2.81
CA LEU A 10 28.66 9.74 2.73
C LEU A 10 27.75 8.58 2.31
N VAL A 11 26.53 8.47 2.85
CA VAL A 11 25.58 7.42 2.46
C VAL A 11 25.23 7.53 0.96
N ALA A 12 24.97 8.74 0.48
CA ALA A 12 24.67 8.96 -0.95
C ALA A 12 25.87 8.61 -1.85
N ILE A 13 27.08 9.00 -1.46
CA ILE A 13 28.31 8.67 -2.20
C ILE A 13 28.52 7.16 -2.28
N ILE A 14 28.37 6.43 -1.17
CA ILE A 14 28.58 4.98 -1.15
C ILE A 14 27.57 4.26 -2.04
N ALA A 15 26.30 4.68 -2.03
CA ALA A 15 25.27 4.11 -2.91
C ALA A 15 25.63 4.28 -4.40
N ILE A 16 26.07 5.48 -4.79
CA ILE A 16 26.50 5.77 -6.16
C ILE A 16 27.77 4.99 -6.52
N LEU A 17 28.72 4.89 -5.58
CA LEU A 17 29.98 4.17 -5.79
C LEU A 17 29.73 2.67 -6.01
N PHE A 18 28.84 2.03 -5.26
CA PHE A 18 28.48 0.63 -5.49
C PHE A 18 27.74 0.42 -6.81
N LEU A 19 26.86 1.34 -7.20
CA LEU A 19 26.22 1.29 -8.51
C LEU A 19 27.27 1.44 -9.63
N PHE A 20 28.24 2.34 -9.48
CA PHE A 20 29.31 2.56 -10.45
C PHE A 20 30.22 1.33 -10.58
N ILE A 21 30.62 0.72 -9.46
CA ILE A 21 31.40 -0.51 -9.47
C ILE A 21 30.63 -1.63 -10.18
N ASN A 22 29.33 -1.79 -9.89
CA ASN A 22 28.52 -2.80 -10.58
C ASN A 22 28.48 -2.53 -12.09
N LEU A 23 28.29 -1.28 -12.52
CA LEU A 23 28.24 -0.92 -13.94
C LEU A 23 29.55 -1.22 -14.68
N VAL A 24 30.70 -1.02 -14.04
CA VAL A 24 32.02 -1.24 -14.64
C VAL A 24 32.42 -2.72 -14.64
N PHE A 25 32.13 -3.46 -13.57
CA PHE A 25 32.59 -4.85 -13.39
C PHE A 25 31.56 -5.91 -13.82
N ALA A 26 30.27 -5.57 -13.93
CA ALA A 26 29.25 -6.55 -14.31
C ALA A 26 29.34 -6.93 -15.79
N PRO A 27 29.21 -8.23 -16.14
CA PRO A 27 29.18 -8.66 -17.53
C PRO A 27 27.90 -8.14 -18.22
N HIS A 28 28.09 -7.29 -19.22
CA HIS A 28 26.99 -6.75 -20.02
C HIS A 28 26.76 -7.61 -21.27
N ASN A 29 25.83 -8.58 -21.19
CA ASN A 29 25.37 -9.36 -22.34
C ASN A 29 23.90 -9.01 -22.68
N PRO A 30 23.67 -8.06 -23.61
CA PRO A 30 22.36 -7.64 -24.05
C PRO A 30 21.82 -8.56 -25.16
N TYR A 31 20.63 -9.13 -24.96
CA TYR A 31 19.91 -9.92 -25.97
C TYR A 31 18.45 -9.46 -26.04
N GLN A 32 17.79 -9.62 -27.18
CA GLN A 32 16.45 -9.07 -27.42
C GLN A 32 15.43 -9.54 -26.37
N GLU A 33 15.45 -10.82 -26.02
CA GLU A 33 14.56 -11.39 -25.00
C GLU A 33 14.90 -10.96 -23.56
N LYS A 34 16.06 -10.33 -23.32
CA LYS A 34 16.40 -9.76 -21.99
C LYS A 34 15.71 -8.42 -21.77
N TYR A 35 15.44 -7.72 -22.87
CA TYR A 35 14.83 -6.40 -22.88
C TYR A 35 13.30 -6.48 -22.98
N SER A 36 12.75 -7.63 -23.37
CA SER A 36 11.32 -7.89 -23.30
C SER A 36 10.89 -8.21 -21.87
N ILE A 37 9.63 -7.90 -21.56
CA ILE A 37 9.03 -8.26 -20.27
C ILE A 37 8.87 -9.78 -20.24
N PHE A 38 9.21 -10.40 -19.10
CA PHE A 38 9.00 -11.83 -18.93
C PHE A 38 7.51 -12.17 -18.98
N GLU A 39 7.09 -12.82 -20.05
CA GLU A 39 5.73 -13.33 -20.22
C GLU A 39 5.78 -14.84 -20.46
N CYS A 40 4.87 -15.59 -19.82
CA CYS A 40 4.78 -17.04 -19.99
C CYS A 40 4.22 -17.40 -21.38
N GLY A 41 4.98 -17.12 -22.45
CA GLY A 41 4.71 -17.55 -23.83
C GLY A 41 3.62 -16.78 -24.58
N PHE A 42 2.93 -15.83 -23.95
CA PHE A 42 1.90 -15.01 -24.59
C PHE A 42 2.28 -13.54 -24.57
N HIS A 43 2.10 -12.85 -25.70
CA HIS A 43 2.38 -11.42 -25.83
C HIS A 43 1.34 -10.60 -25.05
N SER A 44 1.77 -9.62 -24.27
CA SER A 44 0.88 -8.62 -23.66
C SER A 44 -0.11 -8.08 -24.68
N PHE A 45 -1.40 -8.08 -24.33
CA PHE A 45 -2.46 -7.56 -25.18
C PHE A 45 -2.18 -6.09 -25.55
N LEU A 46 -1.81 -5.86 -26.81
CA LEU A 46 -1.59 -4.53 -27.38
C LEU A 46 -2.89 -3.70 -27.24
N GLY A 47 -2.88 -2.70 -26.35
CA GLY A 47 -4.00 -1.77 -26.16
C GLY A 47 -4.67 -1.78 -24.78
N GLN A 48 -4.32 -2.69 -23.87
CA GLN A 48 -4.88 -2.75 -22.50
C GLN A 48 -3.79 -2.53 -21.44
N ASN A 49 -3.30 -1.29 -21.31
CA ASN A 49 -2.33 -0.91 -20.26
C ASN A 49 -3.00 -0.56 -18.91
N ARG A 50 -4.32 -0.76 -18.80
CA ARG A 50 -5.08 -0.51 -17.56
C ARG A 50 -5.67 -1.81 -17.07
N THR A 51 -5.15 -2.26 -15.94
CA THR A 51 -5.70 -3.39 -15.21
C THR A 51 -6.92 -2.94 -14.41
N GLN A 52 -7.91 -3.83 -14.25
CA GLN A 52 -9.04 -3.57 -13.36
C GLN A 52 -8.52 -3.58 -11.92
N PHE A 53 -8.42 -2.41 -11.30
CA PHE A 53 -8.10 -2.28 -9.88
C PHE A 53 -9.38 -2.08 -9.06
N GLY A 54 -9.44 -2.70 -7.88
CA GLY A 54 -10.54 -2.52 -6.96
C GLY A 54 -10.46 -1.14 -6.28
N VAL A 55 -11.59 -0.44 -6.17
CA VAL A 55 -11.68 0.86 -5.47
C VAL A 55 -11.23 0.76 -4.00
N LYS A 56 -11.25 -0.44 -3.41
CA LYS A 56 -10.84 -0.70 -2.02
C LYS A 56 -9.39 -0.28 -1.72
N PHE A 57 -8.48 -0.41 -2.69
CA PHE A 57 -7.09 0.05 -2.52
C PHE A 57 -6.99 1.58 -2.39
N PHE A 58 -7.85 2.31 -3.09
CA PHE A 58 -7.93 3.77 -2.96
C PHE A 58 -8.48 4.19 -1.60
N ILE A 59 -9.50 3.50 -1.10
CA ILE A 59 -10.07 3.77 0.23
C ILE A 59 -9.02 3.55 1.33
N PHE A 60 -8.20 2.50 1.22
CA PHE A 60 -7.08 2.29 2.14
C PHE A 60 -6.09 3.47 2.15
N ALA A 61 -5.71 3.97 0.97
CA ALA A 61 -4.81 5.12 0.86
C ALA A 61 -5.42 6.41 1.46
N LEU A 62 -6.72 6.63 1.27
CA LEU A 62 -7.43 7.78 1.84
C LEU A 62 -7.47 7.70 3.37
N VAL A 63 -7.80 6.54 3.93
CA VAL A 63 -7.82 6.32 5.39
C VAL A 63 -6.42 6.48 5.99
N TYR A 64 -5.38 5.98 5.31
CA TYR A 64 -3.99 6.19 5.72
C TYR A 64 -3.63 7.68 5.75
N LEU A 65 -3.99 8.45 4.71
CA LEU A 65 -3.74 9.88 4.64
C LEU A 65 -4.43 10.64 5.79
N LEU A 66 -5.66 10.26 6.13
CA LEU A 66 -6.42 10.88 7.21
C LEU A 66 -5.77 10.59 8.58
N LEU A 67 -5.36 9.34 8.83
CA LEU A 67 -4.69 8.93 10.08
C LEU A 67 -3.30 9.57 10.22
N ASP A 68 -2.56 9.75 9.12
CA ASP A 68 -1.28 10.47 9.11
C ASP A 68 -1.46 11.96 9.47
N LEU A 69 -2.51 12.58 8.93
CA LEU A 69 -2.88 13.97 9.25
C LEU A 69 -3.32 14.13 10.72
N GLU A 70 -3.97 13.13 11.32
CA GLU A 70 -4.31 13.13 12.75
C GLU A 70 -3.05 13.23 13.62
N ILE A 71 -2.04 12.40 13.37
CA ILE A 71 -0.79 12.40 14.14
C ILE A 71 -0.07 13.75 14.00
N LEU A 72 -0.07 14.31 12.78
CA LEU A 72 0.51 15.63 12.52
C LEU A 72 -0.18 16.74 13.32
N LEU A 73 -1.50 16.67 13.52
CA LEU A 73 -2.26 17.65 14.32
C LEU A 73 -2.10 17.45 15.83
N ILE A 74 -1.81 16.23 16.28
CA ILE A 74 -1.51 15.94 17.70
C ILE A 74 -0.09 16.41 18.07
N PHE A 75 0.85 16.43 17.11
CA PHE A 75 2.26 16.73 17.37
C PHE A 75 2.52 18.09 18.05
N PRO A 76 1.90 19.22 17.63
CA PRO A 76 2.09 20.50 18.31
C PRO A 76 1.62 20.50 19.77
N PHE A 77 0.55 19.77 20.08
CA PHE A 77 0.11 19.60 21.47
C PHE A 77 1.14 18.80 22.27
N ALA A 78 1.64 17.69 21.72
CA ALA A 78 2.65 16.87 22.39
C ALA A 78 3.96 17.65 22.69
N VAL A 79 4.35 18.57 21.80
CA VAL A 79 5.55 19.43 22.01
C VAL A 79 5.29 20.56 23.02
N SER A 80 4.05 21.04 23.14
CA SER A 80 3.68 22.20 23.98
C SER A 80 2.88 21.85 25.25
N GLU A 81 2.90 20.58 25.66
CA GLU A 81 2.11 20.06 26.79
C GLU A 81 2.29 20.89 28.07
N TYR A 82 3.54 21.28 28.37
CA TYR A 82 3.89 22.09 29.54
C TYR A 82 3.17 23.44 29.64
N VAL A 83 2.80 24.04 28.50
CA VAL A 83 2.14 25.35 28.45
C VAL A 83 0.62 25.17 28.50
N ASN A 84 0.10 24.18 27.78
CA ASN A 84 -1.34 23.99 27.58
C ASN A 84 -2.04 23.19 28.69
N ASN A 85 -1.28 22.50 29.57
CA ASN A 85 -1.78 21.78 30.74
C ASN A 85 -3.03 20.92 30.41
N ILE A 86 -4.01 20.88 31.32
CA ILE A 86 -5.22 20.06 31.20
C ILE A 86 -6.16 20.52 30.07
N TYR A 87 -6.12 21.82 29.72
CA TYR A 87 -7.03 22.40 28.73
C TYR A 87 -6.71 21.89 27.32
N GLY A 88 -5.43 21.91 26.92
CA GLY A 88 -5.00 21.34 25.64
C GLY A 88 -5.24 19.83 25.56
N LEU A 89 -5.13 19.13 26.70
CA LEU A 89 -5.38 17.70 26.77
C LEU A 89 -6.84 17.36 26.46
N ILE A 90 -7.79 18.13 27.01
CA ILE A 90 -9.23 17.91 26.75
C ILE A 90 -9.56 18.15 25.26
N ILE A 91 -9.02 19.21 24.66
CA ILE A 91 -9.23 19.50 23.23
C ILE A 91 -8.65 18.39 22.35
N THR A 92 -7.42 17.96 22.65
CA THR A 92 -6.73 16.92 21.88
C THR A 92 -7.46 15.57 22.01
N LEU A 93 -7.91 15.20 23.21
CA LEU A 93 -8.73 14.00 23.40
C LEU A 93 -10.07 14.07 22.66
N GLY A 94 -10.74 15.22 22.67
CA GLY A 94 -11.97 15.43 21.91
C GLY A 94 -11.74 15.25 20.40
N PHE A 95 -10.65 15.80 19.89
CA PHE A 95 -10.24 15.67 18.49
C PHE A 95 -9.96 14.21 18.09
N ILE A 96 -9.14 13.49 18.88
CA ILE A 96 -8.84 12.06 18.67
C ILE A 96 -10.13 11.24 18.68
N THR A 97 -11.04 11.53 19.62
CA THR A 97 -12.31 10.78 19.74
C THR A 97 -13.16 10.92 18.48
N ILE A 98 -13.29 12.13 17.94
CA ILE A 98 -14.08 12.40 16.72
C ILE A 98 -13.51 11.63 15.51
N ILE A 99 -12.19 11.67 15.33
CA ILE A 99 -11.54 10.97 14.21
C ILE A 99 -11.63 9.45 14.38
N THR A 100 -11.40 8.95 15.59
CA THR A 100 -11.50 7.52 15.92
C THR A 100 -12.91 6.99 15.61
N VAL A 101 -13.96 7.75 15.94
CA VAL A 101 -15.35 7.37 15.62
C VAL A 101 -15.56 7.29 14.10
N GLY A 102 -15.03 8.26 13.33
CA GLY A 102 -15.06 8.22 11.87
C GLY A 102 -14.36 6.99 11.30
N PHE A 103 -13.20 6.63 11.85
CA PHE A 103 -12.45 5.43 11.45
C PHE A 103 -13.21 4.13 11.77
N VAL A 104 -13.81 4.03 12.96
CA VAL A 104 -14.63 2.88 13.37
C VAL A 104 -15.85 2.71 12.44
N TYR A 105 -16.48 3.82 12.04
CA TYR A 105 -17.60 3.78 11.10
C TYR A 105 -17.20 3.21 9.73
N GLU A 106 -16.06 3.62 9.19
CA GLU A 106 -15.53 3.11 7.91
C GLU A 106 -15.15 1.61 7.99
N LEU A 107 -14.63 1.16 9.14
CA LEU A 107 -14.40 -0.27 9.41
C LEU A 107 -15.71 -1.07 9.39
N GLY A 108 -16.77 -0.54 10.03
CA GLY A 108 -18.10 -1.16 10.07
C GLY A 108 -18.73 -1.35 8.69
N LYS A 109 -18.47 -0.43 7.75
CA LYS A 109 -18.90 -0.56 6.35
C LYS A 109 -18.13 -1.63 5.56
N SER A 110 -17.17 -2.33 6.17
CA SER A 110 -16.33 -3.34 5.51
C SER A 110 -15.60 -2.80 4.28
N ALA A 111 -15.36 -1.47 4.21
CA ALA A 111 -14.70 -0.82 3.07
C ALA A 111 -13.27 -1.34 2.86
N LEU A 112 -12.66 -1.86 3.94
CA LEU A 112 -11.31 -2.42 4.01
C LEU A 112 -11.27 -3.94 3.73
N LYS A 113 -12.41 -4.62 3.59
CA LYS A 113 -12.44 -6.07 3.35
C LYS A 113 -12.02 -6.35 1.91
N ILE A 114 -10.94 -7.09 1.70
CA ILE A 114 -10.54 -7.55 0.37
C ILE A 114 -11.32 -8.84 0.08
N ASP A 115 -12.28 -8.78 -0.86
CA ASP A 115 -13.00 -9.98 -1.30
C ASP A 115 -12.24 -10.61 -2.47
N SER A 116 -11.93 -11.90 -2.35
CA SER A 116 -11.43 -12.69 -3.47
C SER A 116 -12.60 -13.11 -4.36
N ARG A 117 -12.50 -12.90 -5.68
CA ARG A 117 -13.56 -13.33 -6.62
C ARG A 117 -13.87 -14.83 -6.55
N GLN A 118 -12.91 -15.65 -6.12
CA GLN A 118 -13.09 -17.09 -5.92
C GLN A 118 -14.12 -17.42 -4.82
N MET A 119 -14.30 -16.54 -3.82
CA MET A 119 -15.28 -16.71 -2.76
C MET A 119 -16.72 -16.51 -3.26
N ILE A 120 -16.94 -15.61 -4.23
CA ILE A 120 -18.26 -15.33 -4.82
C ILE A 120 -18.76 -16.50 -5.69
N THR A 121 -17.84 -17.23 -6.33
CA THR A 121 -18.20 -18.38 -7.16
C THR A 121 -18.66 -19.57 -6.32
N MET A 122 -18.10 -19.79 -5.13
CA MET A 122 -18.49 -20.92 -4.26
C MET A 122 -19.84 -20.73 -3.57
N THR A 123 -20.24 -19.49 -3.26
CA THR A 123 -21.57 -19.21 -2.67
C THR A 123 -22.73 -19.37 -3.64
N ASN A 124 -22.47 -19.29 -4.95
CA ASN A 124 -23.48 -19.49 -6.00
C ASN A 124 -23.48 -20.92 -6.57
N PHE A 125 -22.68 -21.83 -6.01
CA PHE A 125 -22.60 -23.20 -6.49
C PHE A 125 -23.80 -24.00 -5.97
N ASN A 126 -24.72 -24.38 -6.86
CA ASN A 126 -25.77 -25.34 -6.54
C ASN A 126 -25.23 -26.77 -6.77
N PRO A 127 -25.01 -27.58 -5.71
CA PRO A 127 -24.41 -28.90 -5.85
C PRO A 127 -25.30 -29.92 -6.61
N SER A 128 -26.59 -29.64 -6.77
CA SER A 128 -27.54 -30.58 -7.38
C SER A 128 -27.32 -30.81 -8.87
N SER A 129 -26.84 -29.81 -9.62
CA SER A 129 -26.66 -29.93 -11.08
C SER A 129 -25.39 -30.71 -11.45
N THR A 130 -24.35 -30.68 -10.62
CA THR A 130 -23.10 -31.41 -10.88
C THR A 130 -23.23 -32.93 -10.72
N ILE A 131 -24.10 -33.40 -9.83
CA ILE A 131 -24.34 -34.85 -9.64
C ILE A 131 -25.07 -35.45 -10.85
N GLU A 132 -25.94 -34.67 -11.50
CA GLU A 132 -26.69 -35.11 -12.69
C GLU A 132 -25.79 -35.39 -13.91
N TYR A 133 -24.69 -34.64 -14.07
CA TYR A 133 -23.71 -34.88 -15.14
C TYR A 133 -22.74 -36.02 -14.83
N LEU A 134 -22.46 -36.31 -13.56
CA LEU A 134 -21.57 -37.41 -13.15
C LEU A 134 -22.28 -38.78 -13.11
N GLY A 135 -23.60 -38.82 -12.92
CA GLY A 135 -24.40 -40.04 -12.99
C GLY A 135 -24.81 -40.46 -14.41
N LYS A 136 -24.37 -39.72 -15.44
CA LYS A 136 -24.68 -39.96 -16.86
C LYS A 136 -23.47 -40.42 -17.68
N LEU A 137 -22.35 -40.72 -17.02
CA LEU A 137 -21.16 -41.42 -17.51
C LEU A 137 -21.19 -42.88 -17.03
#